data_AF-A0A7W7HQV1-F1
#
_entry.id   AF-A0A7W7HQV1-F1
#
_cell.length_a   1.000
_cell.length_b   1.000
_cell.length_c   1.000
_cell.angle_alpha   90.00
_cell.angle_beta   90.00
_cell.angle_gamma   90.00
#
_symmetry.space_group_name_H-M   'P 1'
#
loop_
_entity.id
_entity.type
_entity.pdbx_description
1 polymer ?
#
loop_
_entity_poly.entity_id
_entity_poly.type
_entity_poly.pdbx_seq_one_letter_code
_entity_poly.pdbx_strand_id
1 'polypeptide(L)'
;MTKVAAHGMPVRHDEWKPVNPQLDSVIRKYIDEARRTVSDSTGNSATLTGGALVLVGLGLILAIGSGNPVLAIALVVVLALGGMAYTGMKSPPLKVDQLRILRSLGGPGNLPAGYLVHPLAWRAGLPEYLAGIPERRIRIAVELCRTHPGAINDLLRMVERAEWFVAENKPGNDFTEAGREAEILRIATQTAEEHVLRVAAMASAAGSGKKGKKKKK
;
A
#
# COMPACT_ATOMS: atom_id res chain seq x y z
N MET A 1 -1.90 13.28 17.30
CA MET A 1 -1.00 12.24 16.74
C MET A 1 -1.60 10.88 17.03
N THR A 2 -2.42 10.35 16.12
CA THR A 2 -2.97 9.00 16.25
C THR A 2 -1.87 8.00 15.91
N LYS A 3 -1.50 7.17 16.89
CA LYS A 3 -0.57 6.06 16.74
C LYS A 3 -1.23 5.09 15.75
N VAL A 4 -0.85 5.15 14.48
CA VAL A 4 -1.30 4.18 13.47
C VAL A 4 -0.81 2.83 13.98
N ALA A 5 -1.73 1.99 14.44
CA ALA A 5 -1.42 0.61 14.75
C ALA A 5 -0.87 0.00 13.46
N ALA A 6 0.44 -0.14 13.37
CA ALA A 6 1.09 -0.82 12.27
C ALA A 6 0.70 -2.29 12.41
N HIS A 7 -0.40 -2.67 11.77
CA HIS A 7 -0.82 -4.05 11.72
C HIS A 7 0.36 -4.83 11.12
N GLY A 8 0.75 -5.95 11.74
CA GLY A 8 1.70 -6.85 11.11
C GLY A 8 1.09 -7.40 9.83
N MET A 9 1.91 -7.64 8.80
CA MET A 9 1.43 -8.32 7.61
C MET A 9 0.87 -9.70 7.99
N PRO A 10 -0.42 -9.98 7.75
CA PRO A 10 -0.99 -11.26 8.12
C PRO A 10 -0.42 -12.33 7.20
N VAL A 11 0.13 -13.37 7.81
CA VAL A 11 0.58 -14.57 7.12
C VAL A 11 -0.50 -15.62 7.29
N ARG A 12 -0.91 -16.19 6.16
CA ARG A 12 -1.91 -17.25 6.13
C ARG A 12 -1.27 -18.56 6.61
N HIS A 13 -2.05 -19.42 7.26
CA HIS A 13 -1.56 -20.69 7.79
C HIS A 13 -0.95 -21.63 6.73
N ASP A 14 -1.39 -21.52 5.47
CA ASP A 14 -0.89 -22.28 4.33
C ASP A 14 0.21 -21.54 3.55
N GLU A 15 0.69 -20.40 4.04
CA GLU A 15 1.67 -19.50 3.41
C GLU A 15 1.34 -19.08 1.98
N TRP A 16 0.09 -19.28 1.54
CA TRP A 16 -0.33 -19.01 0.19
C TRP A 16 -0.26 -17.52 -0.14
N LYS A 17 0.23 -17.22 -1.35
CA LYS A 17 0.33 -15.85 -1.88
C LYS A 17 -0.10 -15.85 -3.34
N PRO A 18 -0.87 -14.83 -3.79
CA PRO A 18 -1.14 -14.69 -5.21
C PRO A 18 0.16 -14.37 -5.95
N VAL A 19 0.34 -14.98 -7.12
CA VAL A 19 1.45 -14.67 -8.03
C VAL A 19 0.84 -14.17 -9.32
N ASN A 20 0.98 -12.87 -9.60
CA ASN A 20 0.63 -12.32 -10.91
C ASN A 20 1.73 -11.35 -11.36
N PRO A 21 2.62 -11.79 -12.28
CA PRO A 21 3.80 -11.00 -12.65
C PRO A 21 3.44 -9.66 -13.28
N GLN A 22 2.30 -9.55 -13.95
CA GLN A 22 1.85 -8.30 -14.57
C GLN A 22 1.47 -7.28 -13.50
N LEU A 23 0.61 -7.67 -12.55
CA LEU A 23 0.20 -6.77 -11.47
C LEU A 23 1.39 -6.42 -10.56
N ASP A 24 2.25 -7.39 -10.27
CA ASP A 24 3.45 -7.19 -9.46
C ASP A 24 4.40 -6.17 -10.10
N SER A 25 4.60 -6.24 -11.42
CA SER A 25 5.44 -5.26 -12.14
C SER A 25 4.86 -3.85 -12.07
N VAL A 26 3.53 -3.72 -12.18
CA VAL A 26 2.83 -2.44 -12.11
C VAL A 26 2.93 -1.86 -10.70
N ILE A 27 2.69 -2.67 -9.66
CA ILE A 27 2.83 -2.25 -8.26
C ILE A 27 4.27 -1.80 -7.97
N ARG A 28 5.28 -2.56 -8.41
CA ARG A 28 6.70 -2.17 -8.27
C ARG A 28 6.98 -0.83 -8.94
N LYS A 29 6.51 -0.64 -10.18
CA LYS A 29 6.69 0.63 -10.90
C LYS A 29 6.09 1.80 -10.13
N TYR A 30 4.89 1.66 -9.56
CA TYR A 30 4.28 2.73 -8.76
C TYR A 30 5.04 2.99 -7.45
N ILE A 31 5.54 1.95 -6.78
CA ILE A 31 6.40 2.11 -5.60
C ILE A 31 7.67 2.88 -5.96
N ASP A 32 8.31 2.51 -7.08
CA ASP A 32 9.55 3.15 -7.54
C ASP A 32 9.31 4.60 -7.96
N GLU A 33 8.21 4.89 -8.67
CA GLU A 33 7.83 6.24 -9.07
C GLU A 33 7.51 7.13 -7.87
N ALA A 34 6.83 6.59 -6.86
CA ALA A 34 6.57 7.32 -5.62
C ALA A 34 7.87 7.64 -4.87
N ARG A 35 8.82 6.69 -4.82
CA ARG A 35 10.15 6.94 -4.24
C ARG A 35 10.93 8.00 -5.01
N ARG A 36 10.91 7.96 -6.34
CA ARG A 36 11.54 8.97 -7.20
C ARG A 36 10.93 10.35 -6.96
N THR A 37 9.61 10.45 -6.98
CA THR A 37 8.89 11.71 -6.74
C THR A 37 9.23 12.31 -5.37
N VAL A 38 9.32 11.49 -4.32
CA VAL A 38 9.71 11.98 -2.99
C VAL A 38 11.21 12.36 -2.96
N SER A 39 12.08 11.62 -3.67
CA SER A 39 13.49 11.99 -3.85
C SER A 39 13.65 13.35 -4.56
N ASP A 40 12.86 13.59 -5.60
CA ASP A 40 12.93 14.80 -6.42
C ASP A 40 12.33 16.01 -5.71
N SER A 41 11.26 15.81 -4.92
CA SER A 41 10.62 16.88 -4.13
C SER A 41 11.32 17.19 -2.81
N THR A 42 11.98 16.21 -2.19
CA THR A 42 12.78 16.39 -0.96
C THR A 42 14.21 16.83 -1.29
N GLY A 43 14.66 16.63 -2.54
CA GLY A 43 15.82 17.26 -3.16
C GLY A 43 15.58 18.76 -3.38
N ASN A 44 15.35 19.46 -2.28
CA ASN A 44 14.88 20.83 -2.23
C ASN A 44 15.91 21.79 -2.85
N SER A 45 15.66 22.16 -4.10
CA SER A 45 16.41 23.15 -4.87
C SER A 45 16.61 24.44 -4.06
N ALA A 46 15.64 24.81 -3.21
CA ALA A 46 15.72 25.98 -2.35
C ALA A 46 16.76 25.86 -1.23
N THR A 47 16.89 24.72 -0.54
CA THR A 47 17.96 24.52 0.47
C THR A 47 19.34 24.40 -0.16
N LEU A 48 19.42 23.81 -1.35
CA LEU A 48 20.69 23.67 -2.07
C LEU A 48 21.16 25.05 -2.58
N THR A 49 20.23 25.87 -3.08
CA THR A 49 20.51 27.25 -3.52
C THR A 49 20.81 28.17 -2.33
N GLY A 50 20.06 28.05 -1.23
CA GLY A 50 20.31 28.82 -0.01
C GLY A 50 21.65 28.49 0.65
N GLY A 51 21.99 27.19 0.75
CA GLY A 51 23.28 26.74 1.27
C GLY A 51 24.45 27.18 0.37
N ALA A 52 24.28 27.13 -0.95
CA ALA A 52 25.28 27.61 -1.90
C ALA A 52 25.53 29.12 -1.76
N LEU A 53 24.46 29.93 -1.65
CA LEU A 53 24.58 31.38 -1.46
C LEU A 53 25.31 31.75 -0.17
N VAL A 54 25.04 31.04 0.94
CA VAL A 54 25.72 31.27 2.22
C VAL A 54 27.22 30.92 2.11
N LEU A 55 27.58 29.81 1.46
CA LEU A 55 28.97 29.43 1.25
C LEU A 55 29.73 30.42 0.35
N VAL A 56 29.07 30.92 -0.69
CA VAL A 56 29.64 31.96 -1.57
C VAL A 56 29.86 33.26 -0.79
N GLY A 57 28.88 33.72 -0.02
CA GLY A 57 29.00 34.91 0.83
C GLY A 57 30.12 34.78 1.87
N LEU A 58 30.20 33.63 2.54
CA LEU A 58 31.25 33.33 3.52
C LEU A 58 32.64 33.30 2.87
N GLY A 59 32.76 32.66 1.70
CA GLY A 59 34.01 32.61 0.95
C GLY A 59 34.51 33.99 0.53
N LEU A 60 33.59 34.88 0.12
CA LEU A 60 33.92 36.24 -0.29
C LEU A 60 34.41 37.09 0.91
N ILE A 61 33.74 36.97 2.06
CA ILE A 61 34.14 37.66 3.31
C ILE A 61 35.51 37.18 3.78
N LEU A 62 35.75 35.86 3.75
CA LEU A 62 37.04 35.28 4.15
C LEU A 62 38.17 35.63 3.19
N ALA A 63 37.91 35.69 1.88
CA ALA A 63 38.91 36.08 0.89
C ALA A 63 39.33 37.54 1.04
N ILE A 64 38.38 38.46 1.27
CA ILE A 64 38.66 39.88 1.49
C ILE A 64 39.35 40.10 2.84
N GLY A 65 38.90 39.43 3.90
CA GLY A 65 39.43 39.62 5.25
C GLY A 65 40.80 38.99 5.50
N SER A 66 41.11 37.86 4.86
CA SER A 66 42.38 37.14 5.09
C SER A 66 43.48 37.49 4.09
N GLY A 67 43.16 38.11 2.95
CA GLY A 67 44.09 38.37 1.86
C GLY A 67 44.64 37.11 1.17
N ASN A 68 44.18 35.91 1.58
CA ASN A 68 44.63 34.63 1.04
C ASN A 68 43.45 33.84 0.43
N PRO A 69 43.27 33.93 -0.91
CA PRO A 69 42.12 33.32 -1.58
C PRO A 69 42.15 31.78 -1.53
N VAL A 70 43.33 31.16 -1.45
CA VAL A 70 43.48 29.70 -1.43
C VAL A 70 42.94 29.12 -0.12
N LEU A 71 43.22 29.78 1.00
CA LEU A 71 42.76 29.35 2.32
C LEU A 71 41.24 29.48 2.44
N ALA A 72 40.65 30.56 1.89
CA ALA A 72 39.21 30.76 1.85
C ALA A 72 38.49 29.64 1.07
N ILE A 73 39.03 29.24 -0.09
CA ILE A 73 38.47 28.14 -0.89
C ILE A 73 38.53 26.82 -0.12
N ALA A 74 39.67 26.48 0.49
CA ALA A 74 39.82 25.24 1.24
C ALA A 74 38.80 25.15 2.40
N LEU A 75 38.59 26.26 3.12
CA LEU A 75 37.65 26.34 4.23
C LEU A 75 36.20 26.15 3.77
N VAL A 76 35.81 26.77 2.65
CA VAL A 76 34.48 26.61 2.06
C VAL A 76 34.24 25.17 1.60
N VAL A 77 35.23 24.52 0.98
CA VAL A 77 35.11 23.11 0.56
C VAL A 77 34.96 22.19 1.77
N VAL A 78 35.74 22.41 2.83
CA VAL A 78 35.63 21.62 4.07
C VAL A 78 34.26 21.83 4.74
N LEU A 79 33.77 23.07 4.79
CA LEU A 79 32.43 23.38 5.30
C LEU A 79 31.32 22.75 4.45
N ALA A 80 31.47 22.75 3.13
CA ALA A 80 30.51 22.12 2.21
C ALA A 80 30.48 20.60 2.40
N LEU A 81 31.64 19.94 2.45
CA LEU A 81 31.75 18.50 2.66
C LEU A 81 31.24 18.10 4.06
N GLY A 82 31.62 18.85 5.10
CA GLY A 82 31.15 18.64 6.46
C GLY A 82 29.63 18.85 6.59
N GLY A 83 29.11 19.89 5.93
CA GLY A 83 27.68 20.17 5.85
C GLY A 83 26.90 19.05 5.16
N MET A 84 27.38 18.54 4.02
CA MET A 84 26.76 17.41 3.32
C MET A 84 26.81 16.11 4.12
N ALA A 85 27.92 15.82 4.78
CA ALA A 85 28.04 14.65 5.64
C ALA A 85 27.06 14.73 6.82
N TYR A 86 26.97 15.90 7.46
CA TYR A 86 26.06 16.12 8.58
C TYR A 86 24.59 16.04 8.16
N THR A 87 24.21 16.65 7.04
CA THR A 87 22.84 16.56 6.53
C THR A 87 22.51 15.14 6.08
N GLY A 88 23.44 14.41 5.46
CA GLY A 88 23.24 12.99 5.12
C GLY A 88 22.96 12.12 6.34
N MET A 89 23.64 12.37 7.47
CA MET A 89 23.43 11.62 8.71
C MET A 89 22.14 12.01 9.45
N LYS A 90 21.69 13.27 9.33
CA LYS A 90 20.53 13.81 10.07
C LYS A 90 19.25 13.90 9.24
N SER A 91 19.29 13.57 7.96
CA SER A 91 18.12 13.64 7.09
C SER A 91 17.06 12.66 7.58
N PRO A 92 15.83 13.12 7.92
CA PRO A 92 14.75 12.22 8.28
C PRO A 92 14.44 11.29 7.09
N PRO A 93 14.07 10.03 7.35
CA PRO A 93 13.73 9.09 6.29
C PRO A 93 12.58 9.67 5.45
N LEU A 94 12.73 9.64 4.12
CA LEU A 94 11.73 10.14 3.18
C LEU A 94 10.40 9.43 3.47
N LYS A 95 9.44 10.16 4.04
CA LYS A 95 8.09 9.65 4.30
C LYS A 95 7.30 9.74 3.00
N VAL A 96 7.27 8.65 2.26
CA VAL A 96 6.34 8.49 1.14
C VAL A 96 4.92 8.39 1.71
N ASP A 97 4.00 9.22 1.25
CA ASP A 97 2.57 9.10 1.57
C ASP A 97 2.04 7.83 0.85
N GLN A 98 2.09 6.70 1.56
CA GLN A 98 1.93 5.38 0.95
C GLN A 98 0.53 5.16 0.33
N LEU A 99 -0.49 5.81 0.89
CA LEU A 99 -1.85 5.78 0.35
C LEU A 99 -1.97 6.44 -1.03
N ARG A 100 -1.05 7.35 -1.39
CA ARG A 100 -1.02 7.96 -2.73
C ARG A 100 -0.41 7.03 -3.78
N ILE A 101 0.42 6.05 -3.39
CA ILE A 101 1.15 5.17 -4.31
C ILE A 101 0.20 4.44 -5.24
N LEU A 102 -0.91 3.93 -4.69
CA LEU A 102 -1.90 3.15 -5.44
C LEU A 102 -3.12 3.95 -5.86
N ARG A 103 -3.14 5.28 -5.67
CA ARG A 103 -4.31 6.11 -6.01
C ARG A 103 -4.67 6.03 -7.50
N SER A 104 -3.66 5.90 -8.36
CA SER A 104 -3.80 5.68 -9.81
C SER A 104 -4.46 4.34 -10.17
N LEU A 105 -4.36 3.33 -9.30
CA LEU A 105 -4.98 2.01 -9.45
C LEU A 105 -6.38 1.92 -8.80
N GLY A 106 -6.92 3.05 -8.32
CA GLY A 106 -8.16 3.08 -7.54
C GLY A 106 -7.96 2.87 -6.04
N GLY A 107 -6.72 2.89 -5.56
CA GLY A 107 -6.35 2.74 -4.16
C GLY A 107 -6.03 1.29 -3.76
N PRO A 108 -5.46 1.10 -2.56
CA PRO A 108 -5.09 -0.22 -2.04
C PRO A 108 -6.30 -1.19 -1.89
N GLY A 109 -7.50 -0.65 -1.65
CA GLY A 109 -8.73 -1.45 -1.55
C GLY A 109 -9.23 -2.04 -2.87
N ASN A 110 -8.77 -1.54 -4.02
CA ASN A 110 -9.16 -2.04 -5.35
C ASN A 110 -8.25 -3.17 -5.84
N LEU A 111 -7.21 -3.52 -5.09
CA LEU A 111 -6.38 -4.68 -5.40
C LEU A 111 -7.21 -5.98 -5.27
N PRO A 112 -6.86 -7.03 -6.02
CA PRO A 112 -7.51 -8.33 -5.87
C PRO A 112 -7.40 -8.83 -4.43
N ALA A 113 -8.44 -9.48 -3.92
CA ALA A 113 -8.55 -9.95 -2.54
C ALA A 113 -7.30 -10.70 -2.03
N GLY A 114 -6.71 -11.55 -2.86
CA GLY A 114 -5.48 -12.28 -2.52
C GLY A 114 -4.28 -11.38 -2.19
N TYR A 115 -4.24 -10.13 -2.64
CA TYR A 115 -3.13 -9.20 -2.36
C TYR A 115 -3.11 -8.72 -0.91
N LEU A 116 -4.14 -9.03 -0.12
CA LEU A 116 -4.16 -8.81 1.32
C LEU A 116 -2.99 -9.50 2.05
N VAL A 117 -2.52 -10.64 1.52
CA VAL A 117 -1.39 -11.42 2.05
C VAL A 117 -0.12 -11.25 1.19
N HIS A 118 -0.07 -10.27 0.29
CA HIS A 118 1.07 -10.07 -0.60
C HIS A 118 1.99 -8.95 -0.10
N PRO A 119 3.33 -9.17 -0.01
CA PRO A 119 4.24 -8.20 0.61
C PRO A 119 4.37 -6.90 -0.19
N LEU A 120 4.18 -6.95 -1.52
CA LEU A 120 4.24 -5.74 -2.33
C LEU A 120 3.06 -4.81 -2.09
N ALA A 121 1.86 -5.35 -1.88
CA ALA A 121 0.68 -4.55 -1.56
C ALA A 121 0.85 -3.89 -0.17
N TRP A 122 1.42 -4.64 0.78
CA TRP A 122 1.78 -4.14 2.10
C TRP A 122 2.78 -3.00 2.08
N ARG A 123 3.76 -3.03 1.17
CA ARG A 123 4.71 -1.92 0.96
C ARG A 123 4.11 -0.74 0.19
N ALA A 124 2.95 -0.92 -0.43
CA ALA A 124 2.30 0.06 -1.28
C ALA A 124 1.15 0.80 -0.58
N GLY A 125 1.07 0.75 0.76
CA GLY A 125 0.10 1.54 1.53
C GLY A 125 -1.12 0.78 2.05
N LEU A 126 -1.11 -0.55 2.00
CA LEU A 126 -2.18 -1.38 2.57
C LEU A 126 -2.32 -1.28 4.11
N PRO A 127 -1.24 -1.23 4.93
CA PRO A 127 -1.38 -1.06 6.38
C PRO A 127 -2.10 0.22 6.76
N GLU A 128 -1.82 1.33 6.07
CA GLU A 128 -2.45 2.62 6.29
C GLU A 128 -3.94 2.58 5.91
N TYR A 129 -4.31 1.81 4.89
CA TYR A 129 -5.71 1.59 4.50
C TYR A 129 -6.47 0.76 5.54
N LEU A 130 -5.80 -0.24 6.13
CA LEU A 130 -6.39 -1.15 7.12
C LEU A 130 -6.38 -0.59 8.56
N ALA A 131 -5.73 0.55 8.81
CA ALA A 131 -5.53 1.10 10.15
C ALA A 131 -6.82 1.35 10.96
N GLY A 132 -7.97 1.50 10.30
CA GLY A 132 -9.28 1.68 10.93
C GLY A 132 -10.13 0.40 11.04
N ILE A 133 -9.61 -0.75 10.60
CA ILE A 133 -10.36 -2.00 10.51
C ILE A 133 -9.98 -2.91 11.69
N PRO A 134 -10.95 -3.52 12.38
CA PRO A 134 -10.67 -4.48 13.44
C PRO A 134 -9.82 -5.67 12.96
N GLU A 135 -8.82 -6.06 13.75
CA GLU A 135 -7.91 -7.17 13.43
C GLU A 135 -8.65 -8.50 13.19
N ARG A 136 -9.74 -8.73 13.91
CA ARG A 136 -10.64 -9.87 13.69
C ARG A 136 -11.17 -9.94 12.26
N ARG A 137 -11.64 -8.82 11.71
CA ARG A 137 -12.14 -8.75 10.32
C ARG A 137 -11.03 -9.05 9.32
N ILE A 138 -9.82 -8.54 9.59
CA ILE A 138 -8.65 -8.76 8.75
C ILE A 138 -8.29 -10.26 8.75
N ARG A 139 -8.31 -10.93 9.90
CA ARG A 139 -8.04 -12.37 10.01
C ARG A 139 -9.02 -13.21 9.19
N ILE A 140 -10.32 -12.95 9.33
CA ILE A 140 -11.37 -13.65 8.56
C ILE A 140 -11.21 -13.38 7.06
N ALA A 141 -10.94 -12.13 6.67
CA ALA A 141 -10.70 -11.77 5.28
C ALA A 141 -9.44 -12.48 4.72
N VAL A 142 -8.39 -12.61 5.51
CA VAL A 142 -7.16 -13.32 5.12
C VAL A 142 -7.46 -14.79 4.80
N GLU A 143 -8.29 -15.47 5.58
CA GLU A 143 -8.65 -16.87 5.29
C GLU A 143 -9.47 -17.01 3.99
N LEU A 144 -10.35 -16.05 3.73
CA LEU A 144 -11.25 -16.03 2.56
C LEU A 144 -10.62 -15.48 1.28
N CYS A 145 -9.42 -14.90 1.36
CA CYS A 145 -8.79 -14.15 0.25
C CYS A 145 -8.52 -14.98 -1.01
N ARG A 146 -8.35 -16.31 -0.87
CA ARG A 146 -8.12 -17.24 -1.99
C ARG A 146 -9.41 -17.60 -2.73
N THR A 147 -10.53 -17.69 -2.01
CA THR A 147 -11.82 -18.11 -2.56
C THR A 147 -12.55 -16.94 -3.19
N HIS A 148 -12.35 -15.71 -2.69
CA HIS A 148 -13.05 -14.54 -3.18
C HIS A 148 -12.42 -13.97 -4.47
N PRO A 149 -13.16 -13.91 -5.60
CA PRO A 149 -12.63 -13.43 -6.88
C PRO A 149 -12.65 -11.90 -7.02
N GLY A 150 -13.06 -11.17 -5.98
CA GLY A 150 -13.25 -9.71 -5.99
C GLY A 150 -12.06 -8.91 -5.45
N ALA A 151 -12.31 -7.61 -5.20
CA ALA A 151 -11.34 -6.70 -4.62
C ALA A 151 -11.28 -6.83 -3.08
N ILE A 152 -10.20 -6.32 -2.47
CA ILE A 152 -10.03 -6.29 -1.01
C ILE A 152 -11.20 -5.54 -0.33
N ASN A 153 -11.66 -4.41 -0.91
CA ASN A 153 -12.77 -3.64 -0.36
C ASN A 153 -14.09 -4.44 -0.37
N ASP A 154 -14.34 -5.21 -1.43
CA ASP A 154 -15.55 -6.04 -1.52
C ASP A 154 -15.52 -7.19 -0.52
N LEU A 155 -14.35 -7.80 -0.33
CA LEU A 155 -14.13 -8.82 0.69
C LEU A 155 -14.38 -8.26 2.10
N LEU A 156 -13.83 -7.09 2.42
CA LEU A 156 -14.00 -6.46 3.72
C LEU A 156 -15.47 -6.07 3.97
N ARG A 157 -16.16 -5.54 2.94
CA ARG A 157 -17.61 -5.25 3.01
C ARG A 157 -18.44 -6.51 3.19
N MET A 158 -18.05 -7.62 2.59
CA MET A 158 -18.72 -8.91 2.76
C MET A 158 -18.57 -9.42 4.19
N VAL A 159 -17.35 -9.39 4.74
CA VAL A 159 -17.10 -9.76 6.15
C VAL A 159 -17.87 -8.84 7.09
N GLU A 160 -17.94 -7.54 6.82
CA GLU A 160 -18.73 -6.60 7.61
C GLU A 160 -20.23 -6.92 7.58
N ARG A 161 -20.80 -7.25 6.42
CA ARG A 161 -22.22 -7.68 6.34
C ARG A 161 -22.45 -8.99 7.08
N ALA A 162 -21.52 -9.93 7.02
CA ALA A 162 -21.60 -11.19 7.77
C ALA A 162 -21.55 -10.93 9.27
N GLU A 163 -20.66 -10.07 9.75
CA GLU A 163 -20.63 -9.64 11.16
C GLU A 163 -21.95 -9.02 11.60
N TRP A 164 -22.51 -8.10 10.79
CA TRP A 164 -23.78 -7.47 11.09
C TRP A 164 -24.93 -8.47 11.14
N PHE A 165 -24.97 -9.40 10.19
CA PHE A 165 -25.97 -10.47 10.14
C PHE A 165 -25.90 -11.41 11.35
N VAL A 166 -24.71 -11.78 11.80
CA VAL A 166 -24.51 -12.62 13.00
C VAL A 166 -24.88 -11.87 14.27
N ALA A 167 -24.57 -10.57 14.36
CA ALA A 167 -24.94 -9.74 15.50
C ALA A 167 -26.46 -9.60 15.64
N GLU A 168 -27.17 -9.44 14.52
CA GLU A 168 -28.62 -9.22 14.48
C GLU A 168 -29.41 -10.54 14.65
N ASN A 169 -29.11 -11.55 13.83
CA ASN A 169 -29.93 -12.76 13.72
C ASN A 169 -29.50 -13.88 14.67
N LYS A 170 -28.31 -13.78 15.27
CA LYS A 170 -27.79 -14.75 16.23
C LYS A 170 -28.01 -16.23 15.79
N PRO A 171 -27.56 -16.62 14.59
CA PRO A 171 -27.98 -17.88 13.96
C PRO A 171 -27.39 -19.16 14.59
N GLY A 172 -26.57 -19.06 15.63
CA GLY A 172 -25.88 -20.20 16.28
C GLY A 172 -26.31 -20.43 17.73
N ASN A 173 -25.87 -21.55 18.30
CA ASN A 173 -26.12 -21.90 19.71
C ASN A 173 -25.02 -21.43 20.68
N ASP A 174 -23.87 -20.98 20.14
CA ASP A 174 -22.69 -20.64 20.93
C ASP A 174 -22.25 -19.18 20.66
N PHE A 175 -22.45 -18.29 21.65
CA PHE A 175 -22.25 -16.83 21.51
C PHE A 175 -20.97 -16.31 22.15
N THR A 176 -20.07 -17.22 22.54
CA THR A 176 -18.69 -16.90 22.92
C THR A 176 -17.98 -16.19 21.76
N GLU A 177 -16.92 -15.42 22.05
CA GLU A 177 -16.20 -14.67 21.00
C GLU A 177 -15.65 -15.60 19.91
N ALA A 178 -15.14 -16.78 20.29
CA ALA A 178 -14.65 -17.80 19.37
C ALA A 178 -15.79 -18.46 18.55
N GLY A 179 -16.93 -18.76 19.17
CA GLY A 179 -18.10 -19.30 18.48
C GLY A 179 -18.68 -18.32 17.46
N ARG A 180 -18.67 -17.02 17.80
CA ARG A 180 -19.12 -15.94 16.90
C ARG A 180 -18.19 -15.80 15.70
N GLU A 181 -16.88 -15.87 15.90
CA GLU A 181 -15.90 -15.84 14.80
C GLU A 181 -16.08 -17.01 13.83
N ALA A 182 -16.27 -18.22 14.37
CA ALA A 182 -16.52 -19.41 13.56
C ALA A 182 -17.82 -19.28 12.74
N GLU A 183 -18.87 -18.70 13.32
CA GLU A 183 -20.15 -18.50 12.63
C GLU A 183 -20.07 -17.40 11.56
N ILE A 184 -19.35 -16.31 11.83
CA ILE A 184 -19.07 -15.26 10.83
C ILE A 184 -18.30 -15.87 9.66
N LEU A 185 -17.27 -16.69 9.95
CA LEU A 185 -16.49 -17.36 8.93
C LEU A 185 -17.36 -18.30 8.09
N ARG A 186 -18.22 -19.10 8.71
CA ARG A 186 -19.14 -20.03 8.03
C ARG A 186 -20.10 -19.32 7.08
N ILE A 187 -20.68 -18.21 7.50
CA ILE A 187 -21.60 -17.43 6.66
C ILE A 187 -20.84 -16.73 5.53
N ALA A 188 -19.65 -16.21 5.83
CA ALA A 188 -18.81 -15.56 4.84
C ALA A 188 -18.26 -16.55 3.79
N THR A 189 -17.88 -17.77 4.17
CA THR A 189 -17.48 -18.83 3.22
C THR A 189 -18.65 -19.20 2.31
N GLN A 190 -19.83 -19.45 2.87
CA GLN A 190 -21.02 -19.78 2.08
C GLN A 190 -21.36 -18.66 1.09
N THR A 191 -21.33 -17.41 1.55
CA THR A 191 -21.59 -16.24 0.69
C THR A 191 -20.54 -16.10 -0.40
N ALA A 192 -19.26 -16.34 -0.08
CA ALA A 192 -18.17 -16.29 -1.05
C ALA A 192 -18.31 -17.39 -2.12
N GLU A 193 -18.66 -18.62 -1.73
CA GLU A 193 -18.90 -19.74 -2.65
C GLU A 193 -20.09 -19.47 -3.58
N GLU A 194 -21.19 -18.94 -3.05
CA GLU A 194 -22.35 -18.53 -3.86
C GLU A 194 -21.98 -17.44 -4.86
N HIS A 195 -21.15 -16.47 -4.45
CA HIS A 195 -20.66 -15.42 -5.34
C HIS A 195 -19.78 -15.99 -6.47
N VAL A 196 -18.89 -16.95 -6.17
CA VAL A 196 -18.06 -17.63 -7.18
C VAL A 196 -18.94 -18.37 -8.18
N LEU A 197 -19.92 -19.14 -7.70
CA LEU A 197 -20.85 -19.89 -8.55
C LEU A 197 -21.67 -18.96 -9.46
N ARG A 198 -22.17 -17.84 -8.94
CA ARG A 198 -22.92 -16.85 -9.73
C ARG A 198 -22.04 -16.21 -10.81
N VAL A 199 -20.80 -15.84 -10.49
CA VAL A 199 -19.86 -15.26 -11.46
C VAL A 199 -19.51 -16.28 -12.55
N ALA A 200 -19.25 -17.53 -12.18
CA ALA A 200 -18.98 -18.62 -13.12
C ALA A 200 -20.18 -18.90 -14.05
N ALA A 201 -21.40 -18.87 -13.51
CA ALA A 201 -22.63 -19.02 -14.28
C ALA A 201 -22.82 -17.87 -15.28
N MET A 202 -22.59 -16.63 -14.87
CA MET A 202 -22.66 -15.46 -15.76
C MET A 202 -21.61 -15.49 -16.87
N ALA A 203 -20.37 -15.90 -16.55
CA ALA A 203 -19.30 -16.05 -17.54
C ALA A 203 -19.63 -17.14 -18.59
N SER A 204 -20.22 -18.25 -18.14
CA SER A 204 -20.65 -19.34 -19.02
C SER A 204 -21.84 -18.94 -19.92
N ALA A 205 -22.78 -18.16 -19.40
CA ALA A 205 -23.90 -17.62 -20.17
C ALA A 205 -23.43 -16.66 -21.27
N ALA A 206 -22.46 -15.78 -20.98
CA ALA A 206 -21.89 -14.84 -21.93
C ALA A 206 -21.11 -15.52 -23.08
N GLY A 207 -20.52 -16.69 -22.83
CA GLY A 207 -19.79 -17.47 -23.84
C GLY A 207 -20.70 -18.20 -24.86
N SER A 208 -21.95 -18.53 -24.51
CA SER A 208 -22.84 -19.31 -25.38
C SER A 208 -23.54 -18.50 -26.49
N GLY A 209 -23.58 -17.16 -26.37
CA GLY A 209 -24.32 -16.28 -27.29
C GLY A 209 -23.68 -16.01 -28.67
N LYS A 210 -22.46 -16.50 -28.94
CA LYS A 210 -21.71 -16.18 -30.18
C LYS A 210 -21.78 -17.23 -31.30
N LYS A 211 -22.45 -18.37 -31.11
CA LYS A 211 -22.52 -19.48 -32.09
C LYS A 211 -23.90 -19.58 -32.75
N GLY A 212 -24.33 -18.56 -33.49
CA GLY A 212 -25.69 -18.63 -34.06
C GLY A 212 -26.12 -17.54 -35.03
N LYS A 213 -25.25 -17.06 -35.93
CA LYS A 213 -25.71 -16.24 -37.06
C LYS A 213 -24.89 -16.52 -38.32
N LYS A 214 -24.97 -17.76 -38.84
CA LYS A 214 -24.61 -18.04 -40.24
C LYS A 214 -25.72 -17.43 -41.11
N LYS A 215 -25.40 -16.29 -41.74
CA LYS A 215 -26.20 -15.64 -42.78
C LYS A 215 -26.58 -16.67 -43.86
N LYS A 216 -27.89 -16.89 -44.05
CA LYS A 216 -28.42 -17.40 -45.32
C LYS A 216 -28.20 -16.28 -46.35
N LYS A 217 -27.46 -16.62 -47.41
CA LYS A 217 -27.34 -15.82 -48.63
C LYS A 217 -28.20 -16.49 -49.69
#